data_AF-T0ZGK7-F1
#
_entry.id   AF-T0ZGK7-F1
#
_cell.length_a   1.000
_cell.length_b   1.000
_cell.length_c   1.000
_cell.angle_alpha   90.00
_cell.angle_beta   90.00
_cell.angle_gamma   90.00
#
_symmetry.space_group_name_H-M   'P 1'
#
loop_
_entity.id
_entity.type
_entity.pdbx_description
1 polymer ?
#
loop_
_entity_poly.entity_id
_entity_poly.type
_entity_poly.pdbx_seq_one_letter_code
_entity_poly.pdbx_strand_id
1 'polypeptide(L)'
;MGKVVKVSGPVIDGEDIKNAKMFDVVRVGEMGLVGEIIRIVGNIATIQVYEDTSGIKPGEAIVNTELPLSVELGPGLLTSIYDGIQRPLDVLRTMSGDFISRGLTAPSLDRKKKWNFKLLVKKGDQVSPGTILGEVQETDLIKHMIMVPPGVSGTVGSISNGDFTVDEDIGTLKSGGKNIPIRMMQTWPVRHSRKVIGKLPPTEPLITGQRVIDTLFPVAKGGTVAVPGPFGSGKTVVQHQLSKWADSDIVVYVGCGERGNEMTEILTTFPELLDPKSGKPLMERTVLIANTSNMPVAAREASIYTGISIAEYYRDMGYNIALMADSTSRWAEALREISGRLEEMPGEEGYPAYLGRRLSEFYERSGF
;
A
#
# COMPACT_ATOMS: atom_id res chain seq x y z
N MET A 1 -7.93 -15.46 23.50
CA MET A 1 -6.64 -15.56 22.80
C MET A 1 -6.61 -16.94 22.19
N GLY A 2 -6.33 -17.05 20.90
CA GLY A 2 -6.17 -18.35 20.27
C GLY A 2 -4.80 -18.94 20.57
N LYS A 3 -4.58 -20.16 20.11
CA LYS A 3 -3.30 -20.87 20.26
C LYS A 3 -2.83 -21.43 18.94
N VAL A 4 -1.52 -21.37 18.69
CA VAL A 4 -0.90 -22.04 17.55
C VAL A 4 -1.03 -23.56 17.71
N VAL A 5 -1.49 -24.25 16.67
CA VAL A 5 -1.64 -25.71 16.67
C VAL A 5 -0.67 -26.36 15.68
N LYS A 6 -0.45 -25.72 14.53
CA LYS A 6 0.45 -26.21 13.47
C LYS A 6 1.22 -25.05 12.87
N VAL A 7 2.49 -25.28 12.56
CA VAL A 7 3.37 -24.35 11.84
C VAL A 7 3.91 -25.04 10.61
N SER A 8 3.69 -24.48 9.42
CA SER A 8 4.19 -24.99 8.15
C SER A 8 4.70 -23.85 7.28
N GLY A 9 5.98 -23.47 7.50
CA GLY A 9 6.57 -22.31 6.83
C GLY A 9 5.75 -21.04 7.10
N PRO A 10 5.32 -20.28 6.08
CA PRO A 10 4.56 -19.04 6.27
C PRO A 10 3.09 -19.26 6.68
N VAL A 11 2.61 -20.51 6.74
CA VAL A 11 1.22 -20.84 7.09
C VAL A 11 1.16 -21.45 8.49
N ILE A 12 0.31 -20.88 9.34
CA ILE A 12 0.10 -21.29 10.73
C ILE A 12 -1.39 -21.59 10.93
N ASP A 13 -1.72 -22.74 11.52
CA ASP A 13 -3.09 -22.99 11.99
C ASP A 13 -3.19 -22.63 13.48
N GLY A 14 -4.20 -21.84 13.81
CA GLY A 14 -4.54 -21.46 15.17
C GLY A 14 -5.94 -21.91 15.57
N GLU A 15 -6.12 -22.35 16.80
CA GLU A 15 -7.42 -22.71 17.37
C GLU A 15 -7.95 -21.64 18.31
N ASP A 16 -9.28 -21.57 18.42
CA ASP A 16 -10.01 -20.77 19.42
C ASP A 16 -9.64 -19.27 19.41
N ILE A 17 -9.34 -18.74 18.22
CA ILE A 17 -9.11 -17.31 18.02
C ILE A 17 -10.43 -16.57 18.22
N LYS A 18 -10.49 -15.77 19.29
CA LYS A 18 -11.68 -14.98 19.63
C LYS A 18 -12.02 -14.00 18.50
N ASN A 19 -13.31 -13.92 18.14
CA ASN A 19 -13.86 -13.02 17.14
C ASN A 19 -13.17 -13.10 15.77
N ALA A 20 -12.57 -14.25 15.42
CA ALA A 20 -11.88 -14.42 14.16
C ALA A 20 -12.79 -14.16 12.96
N LYS A 21 -12.40 -13.19 12.12
CA LYS A 21 -13.00 -12.98 10.82
C LYS A 21 -11.97 -13.21 9.71
N MET A 22 -12.51 -13.56 8.55
CA MET A 22 -11.77 -13.67 7.31
C MET A 22 -11.04 -12.35 7.02
N PHE A 23 -9.73 -12.41 6.74
CA PHE A 23 -8.82 -11.28 6.51
C PHE A 23 -8.49 -10.39 7.73
N ASP A 24 -8.87 -10.77 8.95
CA ASP A 24 -8.38 -10.07 10.14
C ASP A 24 -6.86 -10.23 10.29
N VAL A 25 -6.19 -9.16 10.71
CA VAL A 25 -4.79 -9.20 11.10
C VAL A 25 -4.67 -9.80 12.50
N VAL A 26 -3.70 -10.68 12.68
CA VAL A 26 -3.39 -11.32 13.95
C VAL A 26 -1.93 -11.09 14.34
N ARG A 27 -1.65 -11.15 15.63
CA ARG A 27 -0.31 -11.20 16.22
C ARG A 27 -0.04 -12.61 16.67
N VAL A 28 1.00 -13.23 16.11
CA VAL A 28 1.32 -14.64 16.33
C VAL A 28 2.60 -14.79 17.14
N GLY A 29 2.53 -15.61 18.19
CA GLY A 29 3.67 -15.96 19.00
C GLY A 29 4.06 -14.92 20.04
N GLU A 30 5.07 -15.25 20.84
CA GLU A 30 5.66 -14.31 21.81
C GLU A 30 6.27 -13.08 21.11
N MET A 31 6.79 -13.28 19.89
CA MET A 31 7.36 -12.21 19.07
C MET A 31 6.30 -11.28 18.45
N GLY A 32 5.01 -11.64 18.50
CA GLY A 32 3.94 -10.81 17.96
C GLY A 32 4.00 -10.59 16.45
N LEU A 33 4.40 -11.64 15.71
CA LEU A 33 4.54 -11.60 14.25
C LEU A 33 3.22 -11.21 13.59
N VAL A 34 3.28 -10.36 12.56
CA VAL A 34 2.09 -9.96 11.80
C VAL A 34 1.65 -11.09 10.88
N GLY A 35 0.40 -11.54 11.03
CA GLY A 35 -0.25 -12.43 10.07
C GLY A 35 -1.66 -12.00 9.74
N GLU A 36 -2.26 -12.68 8.77
CA GLU A 36 -3.64 -12.45 8.31
C GLU A 36 -4.39 -13.78 8.26
N ILE A 37 -5.63 -13.80 8.76
CA ILE A 37 -6.49 -14.99 8.68
C ILE A 37 -6.94 -15.17 7.23
N ILE A 38 -6.64 -16.32 6.63
CA ILE A 38 -6.93 -16.63 5.22
C ILE A 38 -7.95 -17.78 5.02
N ARG A 39 -8.28 -18.53 6.07
CA ARG A 39 -9.31 -19.58 6.04
C ARG A 39 -9.81 -19.85 7.46
N ILE A 40 -11.11 -20.13 7.62
CA ILE A 40 -11.71 -20.52 8.89
C ILE A 40 -12.54 -21.78 8.67
N VAL A 41 -12.24 -22.84 9.43
CA VAL A 41 -12.98 -24.11 9.42
C VAL A 41 -13.27 -24.51 10.86
N GLY A 42 -14.53 -24.43 11.27
CA GLY A 42 -14.92 -24.65 12.66
C GLY A 42 -14.25 -23.65 13.60
N ASN A 43 -13.49 -24.15 14.57
CA ASN A 43 -12.70 -23.33 15.50
C ASN A 43 -11.24 -23.13 15.07
N ILE A 44 -10.83 -23.66 13.92
CA ILE A 44 -9.47 -23.53 13.38
C ILE A 44 -9.45 -22.41 12.35
N ALA A 45 -8.52 -21.48 12.51
CA ALA A 45 -8.20 -20.44 11.56
C ALA A 45 -6.80 -20.67 10.99
N THR A 46 -6.70 -20.75 9.66
CA THR A 46 -5.41 -20.76 8.96
C THR A 46 -4.96 -19.32 8.73
N ILE A 47 -3.74 -19.02 9.15
CA ILE A 47 -3.11 -17.71 9.16
C ILE A 47 -1.91 -17.71 8.21
N GLN A 48 -1.84 -16.70 7.35
CA GLN A 48 -0.68 -16.39 6.54
C GLN A 48 0.17 -15.35 7.27
N VAL A 49 1.40 -15.68 7.63
CA VAL A 49 2.31 -14.79 8.36
C VAL A 49 3.20 -14.03 7.38
N TYR A 50 3.29 -12.71 7.55
CA TYR A 50 4.09 -11.81 6.69
C TYR A 50 5.55 -11.68 7.13
N GLU A 51 5.96 -12.44 8.14
CA GLU A 51 7.29 -12.47 8.73
C GLU A 51 7.81 -13.91 8.77
N ASP A 52 9.12 -14.08 8.97
CA ASP A 52 9.72 -15.40 9.13
C ASP A 52 9.25 -16.06 10.43
N THR A 53 8.59 -17.23 10.30
CA THR A 53 7.98 -18.01 11.37
C THR A 53 8.95 -18.95 12.08
N SER A 54 10.24 -18.95 11.71
CA SER A 54 11.26 -19.82 12.29
C SER A 54 11.31 -19.71 13.83
N GLY A 55 11.05 -20.81 14.53
CA GLY A 55 11.08 -20.83 15.99
C GLY A 55 9.73 -20.59 16.69
N ILE A 56 8.66 -20.27 15.95
CA ILE A 56 7.29 -20.34 16.47
C ILE A 56 6.93 -21.81 16.75
N LYS A 57 6.28 -22.06 17.89
CA LYS A 57 5.92 -23.40 18.35
C LYS A 57 4.41 -23.53 18.60
N PRO A 58 3.85 -24.75 18.46
CA PRO A 58 2.52 -25.05 18.97
C PRO A 58 2.36 -24.68 20.45
N GLY A 59 1.20 -24.14 20.81
CA GLY A 59 0.86 -23.65 22.13
C GLY A 59 1.06 -22.14 22.32
N GLU A 60 1.81 -21.46 21.45
CA GLU A 60 2.01 -20.02 21.54
C GLU A 60 0.72 -19.23 21.26
N ALA A 61 0.63 -18.01 21.80
CA ALA A 61 -0.58 -17.20 21.73
C ALA A 61 -0.83 -16.59 20.34
N ILE A 62 -2.10 -16.46 19.98
CA ILE A 62 -2.56 -15.69 18.83
C ILE A 62 -3.57 -14.63 19.30
N VAL A 63 -3.30 -13.37 18.96
CA VAL A 63 -4.13 -12.21 19.31
C VAL A 63 -4.72 -11.62 18.04
N ASN A 64 -6.05 -11.60 17.93
CA ASN A 64 -6.74 -10.93 16.84
C ASN A 64 -6.81 -9.42 17.07
N THR A 65 -6.47 -8.63 16.05
CA THR A 65 -6.64 -7.16 16.09
C THR A 65 -8.08 -6.73 15.75
N GLU A 66 -8.89 -7.66 15.22
CA GLU A 66 -10.26 -7.44 14.72
C GLU A 66 -10.33 -6.41 13.58
N LEU A 67 -9.19 -6.13 12.95
CA LEU A 67 -9.04 -5.18 11.85
C LEU A 67 -8.34 -5.86 10.67
N PRO A 68 -8.81 -5.61 9.43
CA PRO A 68 -8.15 -6.11 8.24
C PRO A 68 -6.81 -5.42 8.00
N LEU A 69 -5.96 -6.01 7.15
CA LEU A 69 -4.72 -5.37 6.73
C LEU A 69 -5.05 -4.02 6.08
N SER A 70 -4.56 -2.95 6.71
CA SER A 70 -4.89 -1.59 6.36
C SER A 70 -3.64 -0.74 6.26
N VAL A 71 -3.69 0.25 5.37
CA VAL A 71 -2.65 1.26 5.23
C VAL A 71 -3.08 2.57 5.88
N GLU A 72 -2.11 3.26 6.45
CA GLU A 72 -2.24 4.64 6.90
C GLU A 72 -2.04 5.59 5.71
N LEU A 73 -2.97 6.52 5.53
CA LEU A 73 -3.00 7.45 4.40
C LEU A 73 -3.07 8.88 4.95
N GLY A 74 -2.06 9.69 4.65
CA GLY A 74 -1.97 11.07 5.13
C GLY A 74 -0.62 11.70 4.74
N PRO A 75 -0.37 12.95 5.16
CA PRO A 75 0.88 13.65 4.85
C PRO A 75 2.11 12.92 5.42
N GLY A 76 3.16 12.75 4.61
CA GLY A 76 4.39 12.03 4.94
C GLY A 76 4.55 10.69 4.22
N LEU A 77 3.66 10.37 3.28
CA LEU A 77 3.78 9.19 2.42
C LEU A 77 4.80 9.40 1.30
N LEU A 78 4.85 10.61 0.71
CA LEU A 78 5.86 10.93 -0.31
C LEU A 78 7.26 10.91 0.31
N THR A 79 8.26 10.56 -0.50
CA THR A 79 9.68 10.35 -0.11
C THR A 79 9.93 9.15 0.81
N SER A 80 8.87 8.51 1.32
CA SER A 80 8.98 7.39 2.25
C SER A 80 9.22 6.06 1.54
N ILE A 81 9.96 5.19 2.24
CA ILE A 81 10.34 3.86 1.78
C ILE A 81 9.71 2.84 2.73
N TYR A 82 8.79 2.05 2.22
CA TYR A 82 8.01 1.08 3.00
C TYR A 82 8.39 -0.36 2.67
N ASP A 83 8.19 -1.26 3.63
CA ASP A 83 8.10 -2.70 3.35
C ASP A 83 6.70 -3.09 2.84
N GLY A 84 6.47 -4.40 2.60
CA GLY A 84 5.20 -4.90 2.06
C GLY A 84 3.96 -4.63 2.92
N ILE A 85 4.12 -4.36 4.22
CA ILE A 85 3.02 -4.06 5.16
C ILE A 85 3.07 -2.61 5.67
N GLN A 86 3.71 -1.72 4.92
CA GLN A 86 3.79 -0.28 5.18
C GLN A 86 4.59 0.11 6.44
N ARG A 87 5.62 -0.65 6.82
CA ARG A 87 6.59 -0.24 7.85
C ARG A 87 7.74 0.56 7.21
N PRO A 88 8.09 1.76 7.72
CA PRO A 88 9.14 2.59 7.15
C PRO A 88 10.53 1.97 7.40
N LEU A 89 11.29 1.72 6.33
CA LEU A 89 12.55 0.97 6.40
C LEU A 89 13.66 1.73 7.13
N ASP A 90 13.69 3.06 7.05
CA ASP A 90 14.63 3.93 7.75
C ASP A 90 14.42 3.88 9.28
N VAL A 91 13.16 3.86 9.71
CA VAL A 91 12.80 3.71 11.13
C VAL A 91 13.16 2.32 11.62
N LEU A 92 12.82 1.28 10.85
CA LEU A 92 13.18 -0.11 11.18
C LEU A 92 14.71 -0.28 11.30
N ARG A 93 15.48 0.30 10.36
CA ARG A 93 16.94 0.30 10.41
C ARG A 93 17.47 0.97 11.68
N THR A 94 16.86 2.08 12.10
CA THR A 94 17.23 2.74 13.36
C THR A 94 16.97 1.85 14.57
N MET A 95 15.95 0.98 14.53
CA MET A 95 15.58 0.10 15.64
C MET A 95 16.39 -1.21 15.70
N SER A 96 16.74 -1.82 14.57
CA SER A 96 17.43 -3.13 14.53
C SER A 96 18.77 -3.17 13.81
N GLY A 97 19.28 -2.02 13.35
CA GLY A 97 20.50 -1.95 12.56
C GLY A 97 20.28 -2.37 11.11
N ASP A 98 21.33 -2.86 10.45
CA ASP A 98 21.31 -3.15 9.01
C ASP A 98 20.49 -4.39 8.61
N PHE A 99 20.02 -5.18 9.59
CA PHE A 99 19.15 -6.33 9.37
C PHE A 99 17.75 -6.09 9.94
N ILE A 100 16.73 -6.60 9.25
CA ILE A 100 15.33 -6.49 9.69
C ILE A 100 15.06 -7.56 10.75
N SER A 101 14.83 -7.13 11.98
CA SER A 101 14.41 -8.03 13.05
C SER A 101 12.91 -8.32 13.00
N ARG A 102 12.53 -9.49 13.50
CA ARG A 102 11.15 -10.00 13.48
C ARG A 102 10.32 -9.38 14.61
N GLY A 103 9.02 -9.21 14.37
CA GLY A 103 8.08 -8.69 15.38
C GLY A 103 8.20 -7.19 15.63
N LEU A 104 9.00 -6.48 14.82
CA LEU A 104 9.12 -5.03 14.93
C LEU A 104 7.86 -4.34 14.40
N THR A 105 7.44 -3.34 15.15
CA THR A 105 6.34 -2.46 14.78
C THR A 105 6.83 -1.02 14.78
N ALA A 106 6.46 -0.30 13.72
CA ALA A 106 6.72 1.11 13.56
C ALA A 106 5.47 1.75 12.91
N PRO A 107 5.01 2.92 13.38
CA PRO A 107 3.96 3.66 12.68
C PRO A 107 4.39 3.97 11.24
N SER A 108 3.44 3.89 10.30
CA SER A 108 3.71 4.15 8.88
C SER A 108 4.01 5.62 8.60
N LEU A 109 3.38 6.52 9.36
CA LEU A 109 3.61 7.96 9.28
C LEU A 109 4.27 8.48 10.57
N ASP A 110 5.14 9.49 10.41
CA ASP A 110 5.80 10.14 11.56
C ASP A 110 4.77 10.89 12.42
N ARG A 111 4.62 10.45 13.68
CA ARG A 111 3.72 11.02 14.68
C ARG A 111 4.23 12.32 15.29
N LYS A 112 5.50 12.66 15.08
CA LYS A 112 6.15 13.84 15.67
C LYS A 112 6.23 15.00 14.70
N LYS A 113 6.25 14.71 13.40
CA LYS A 113 6.31 15.75 12.35
C LYS A 113 5.01 16.55 12.33
N LYS A 114 5.16 17.87 12.42
CA LYS A 114 4.06 18.81 12.27
C LYS A 114 3.95 19.27 10.83
N TRP A 115 2.71 19.42 10.40
CA TRP A 115 2.33 19.86 9.06
C TRP A 115 1.46 21.10 9.17
N ASN A 116 1.75 22.10 8.35
CA ASN A 116 0.94 23.30 8.28
C ASN A 116 -0.33 23.00 7.47
N PHE A 117 -1.45 22.83 8.19
CA PHE A 117 -2.75 22.58 7.59
C PHE A 117 -3.43 23.90 7.24
N LYS A 118 -3.77 24.04 5.95
CA LYS A 118 -4.51 25.17 5.40
C LYS A 118 -5.91 24.75 5.01
N LEU A 119 -6.87 25.21 5.79
CA LEU A 119 -8.30 25.04 5.63
C LEU A 119 -8.82 25.66 4.33
N LEU A 120 -9.68 24.92 3.63
CA LEU A 120 -10.40 25.37 2.42
C LEU A 120 -11.93 25.41 2.60
N VAL A 121 -12.47 24.74 3.63
CA VAL A 121 -13.91 24.73 3.95
C VAL A 121 -14.28 25.67 5.09
N LYS A 122 -15.56 26.00 5.24
CA LYS A 122 -16.08 26.84 6.32
C LYS A 122 -16.89 26.02 7.32
N LYS A 123 -16.94 26.50 8.56
CA LYS A 123 -17.86 25.97 9.57
C LYS A 123 -19.29 26.08 9.07
N GLY A 124 -20.05 24.98 9.16
CA GLY A 124 -21.41 24.89 8.67
C GLY A 124 -21.57 24.28 7.28
N ASP A 125 -20.47 24.08 6.54
CA ASP A 125 -20.52 23.43 5.22
C ASP A 125 -20.96 21.97 5.36
N GLN A 126 -21.80 21.50 4.43
CA GLN A 126 -22.14 20.08 4.30
C GLN A 126 -21.06 19.41 3.47
N VAL A 127 -20.48 18.33 4.01
CA VAL A 127 -19.40 17.60 3.36
C VAL A 127 -19.75 16.10 3.28
N SER A 128 -19.31 15.49 2.19
CA SER A 128 -19.46 14.07 1.91
C SER A 128 -18.09 13.40 1.79
N PRO A 129 -18.00 12.06 1.77
CA PRO A 129 -16.75 11.36 1.48
C PRO A 129 -16.02 11.93 0.26
N GLY A 130 -14.72 12.14 0.37
CA GLY A 130 -13.89 12.70 -0.71
C GLY A 130 -13.92 14.23 -0.83
N THR A 131 -14.80 14.94 -0.11
CA THR A 131 -14.75 16.41 -0.08
C THR A 131 -13.42 16.88 0.53
N ILE A 132 -12.73 17.78 -0.16
CA ILE A 132 -11.47 18.37 0.29
C ILE A 132 -11.78 19.37 1.42
N LEU A 133 -11.19 19.14 2.60
CA LEU A 133 -11.31 20.00 3.78
C LEU A 133 -10.23 21.07 3.80
N GLY A 134 -9.03 20.72 3.33
CA GLY A 134 -7.88 21.62 3.29
C GLY A 134 -6.68 21.00 2.59
N GLU A 135 -5.59 21.73 2.55
CA GLU A 135 -4.34 21.36 1.90
C GLU A 135 -3.16 21.41 2.89
N VAL A 136 -2.19 20.53 2.71
CA VAL A 136 -0.87 20.54 3.36
C VAL A 136 0.19 20.51 2.27
N GLN A 137 1.24 21.32 2.38
CA GLN A 137 2.39 21.20 1.49
C GLN A 137 3.26 20.03 1.96
N GLU A 138 3.23 18.90 1.25
CA GLU A 138 3.95 17.69 1.66
C GLU A 138 5.40 17.68 1.17
N THR A 139 5.59 18.00 -0.10
CA THR A 139 6.89 18.23 -0.75
C THR A 139 6.84 19.56 -1.50
N ASP A 140 7.93 20.03 -2.08
CA ASP A 140 7.91 21.30 -2.83
C ASP A 140 6.99 21.24 -4.07
N LEU A 141 6.69 20.03 -4.55
CA LEU A 141 5.88 19.76 -5.74
C LEU A 141 4.42 19.49 -5.43
N ILE A 142 4.13 18.74 -4.37
CA ILE A 142 2.82 18.15 -4.15
C ILE A 142 2.10 18.80 -2.97
N LYS A 143 0.87 19.22 -3.24
CA LYS A 143 -0.10 19.64 -2.24
C LYS A 143 -0.96 18.47 -1.85
N HIS A 144 -0.80 18.01 -0.62
CA HIS A 144 -1.59 16.93 -0.08
C HIS A 144 -2.99 17.43 0.28
N MET A 145 -4.01 16.90 -0.38
CA MET A 145 -5.40 17.27 -0.11
C MET A 145 -5.96 16.41 1.03
N ILE A 146 -6.35 17.06 2.12
CA ILE A 146 -7.00 16.38 3.25
C ILE A 146 -8.49 16.22 2.92
N MET A 147 -8.92 14.99 2.71
CA MET A 147 -10.29 14.65 2.31
C MET A 147 -11.09 14.09 3.47
N VAL A 148 -12.41 14.26 3.43
CA VAL A 148 -13.33 13.55 4.33
C VAL A 148 -13.20 12.03 4.11
N PRO A 149 -12.94 11.23 5.15
CA PRO A 149 -12.79 9.78 5.01
C PRO A 149 -14.05 9.10 4.44
N PRO A 150 -13.89 7.96 3.75
CA PRO A 150 -15.03 7.19 3.27
C PRO A 150 -15.98 6.76 4.40
N GLY A 151 -17.28 6.81 4.11
CA GLY A 151 -18.33 6.46 5.09
C GLY A 151 -18.67 7.54 6.11
N VAL A 152 -17.96 8.69 6.08
CA VAL A 152 -18.27 9.84 6.94
C VAL A 152 -18.90 10.95 6.09
N SER A 153 -20.07 11.42 6.50
CA SER A 153 -20.74 12.59 5.91
C SER A 153 -21.37 13.42 7.01
N GLY A 154 -21.41 14.73 6.86
CA GLY A 154 -22.04 15.60 7.86
C GLY A 154 -21.70 17.05 7.69
N THR A 155 -21.95 17.83 8.73
CA THR A 155 -21.71 19.28 8.74
C THR A 155 -20.43 19.62 9.47
N VAL A 156 -19.61 20.51 8.91
CA VAL A 156 -18.36 20.97 9.54
C VAL A 156 -18.68 21.70 10.85
N GLY A 157 -18.22 21.15 11.98
CA GLY A 157 -18.48 21.65 13.33
C GLY A 157 -17.46 22.69 13.78
N SER A 158 -16.24 22.26 14.04
CA SER A 158 -15.08 23.12 14.32
C SER A 158 -13.92 22.65 13.46
N ILE A 159 -13.21 23.56 12.81
CA ILE A 159 -12.02 23.23 12.04
C ILE A 159 -11.12 24.47 12.00
N SER A 160 -9.82 24.29 12.10
CA SER A 160 -8.86 25.39 12.25
C SER A 160 -7.61 25.18 11.41
N ASN A 161 -7.06 26.29 10.90
CA ASN A 161 -5.69 26.32 10.37
C ASN A 161 -4.68 26.15 11.51
N GLY A 162 -3.50 25.62 11.20
CA GLY A 162 -2.41 25.53 12.16
C GLY A 162 -1.43 24.40 11.85
N ASP A 163 -0.45 24.25 12.74
CA ASP A 163 0.53 23.17 12.67
C ASP A 163 0.06 22.00 13.51
N PHE A 164 -0.26 20.90 12.85
CA PHE A 164 -0.78 19.68 13.48
C PHE A 164 0.10 18.48 13.15
N THR A 165 0.14 17.49 14.02
CA THR A 165 0.63 16.15 13.66
C THR A 165 -0.45 15.36 12.92
N VAL A 166 -0.08 14.25 12.29
CA VAL A 166 -1.01 13.40 11.52
C VAL A 166 -2.13 12.77 12.36
N ASP A 167 -1.92 12.64 13.67
CA ASP A 167 -2.84 12.04 14.64
C ASP A 167 -3.61 13.06 15.50
N GLU A 168 -3.24 14.33 15.43
CA GLU A 168 -3.97 15.42 16.08
C GLU A 168 -5.29 15.72 15.35
N ASP A 169 -6.32 16.04 16.14
CA ASP A 169 -7.65 16.38 15.62
C ASP A 169 -7.62 17.80 15.04
N ILE A 170 -7.72 17.92 13.71
CA ILE A 170 -7.78 19.21 13.00
C ILE A 170 -9.19 19.84 13.05
N GLY A 171 -10.20 19.03 13.37
CA GLY A 171 -11.59 19.48 13.45
C GLY A 171 -12.60 18.39 13.79
N THR A 172 -13.89 18.72 13.69
CA THR A 172 -15.01 17.82 13.96
C THR A 172 -16.09 17.93 12.89
N LEU A 173 -16.68 16.79 12.52
CA LEU A 173 -17.92 16.74 11.74
C LEU A 173 -19.10 16.34 12.62
N LYS A 174 -20.23 17.02 12.41
CA LYS A 174 -21.52 16.64 13.00
C LYS A 174 -22.26 15.71 12.06
N SER A 175 -22.45 14.47 12.47
CA SER A 175 -23.20 13.45 11.72
C SER A 175 -24.13 12.69 12.65
N GLY A 176 -25.43 12.68 12.35
CA GLY A 176 -26.42 11.94 13.15
C GLY A 176 -26.44 12.29 14.65
N GLY A 177 -26.15 13.55 15.00
CA GLY A 177 -26.08 14.01 16.39
C GLY A 177 -24.77 13.69 17.13
N LYS A 178 -23.80 13.01 16.49
CA LYS A 178 -22.47 12.76 17.04
C LYS A 178 -21.43 13.70 16.43
N ASN A 179 -20.44 14.10 17.24
CA ASN A 179 -19.24 14.79 16.76
C ASN A 179 -18.17 13.75 16.45
N ILE A 180 -17.77 13.66 15.20
CA ILE A 180 -16.71 12.76 14.72
C ILE A 180 -15.43 13.59 14.57
N PRO A 181 -14.33 13.26 15.27
CA PRO A 181 -13.07 13.96 15.09
C PRO A 181 -12.50 13.67 13.69
N ILE A 182 -11.91 14.69 13.08
CA ILE A 182 -11.17 14.58 11.83
C ILE A 182 -9.69 14.80 12.12
N ARG A 183 -8.88 13.92 11.54
CA ARG A 183 -7.42 13.97 11.55
C ARG A 183 -6.92 14.05 10.11
N MET A 184 -5.65 14.40 9.94
CA MET A 184 -5.02 14.38 8.61
C MET A 184 -4.76 12.97 8.09
N MET A 185 -4.65 11.99 8.99
CA MET A 185 -4.52 10.58 8.64
C MET A 185 -5.86 9.85 8.65
N GLN A 186 -6.07 9.02 7.62
CA GLN A 186 -7.11 7.98 7.58
C GLN A 186 -6.48 6.59 7.44
N THR A 187 -7.23 5.55 7.77
CA THR A 187 -6.83 4.16 7.50
C THR A 187 -7.72 3.55 6.43
N TRP A 188 -7.15 2.68 5.58
CA TRP A 188 -7.91 2.02 4.52
C TRP A 188 -7.50 0.56 4.33
N PRO A 189 -8.46 -0.39 4.27
CA PRO A 189 -8.14 -1.80 4.05
C PRO A 189 -7.61 -2.04 2.63
N VAL A 190 -6.43 -2.65 2.51
CA VAL A 190 -5.68 -2.72 1.23
C VAL A 190 -6.34 -3.62 0.18
N ARG A 191 -7.14 -4.59 0.63
CA ARG A 191 -7.85 -5.56 -0.23
C ARG A 191 -9.15 -4.99 -0.82
N HIS A 192 -9.61 -3.84 -0.34
CA HIS A 192 -10.78 -3.17 -0.91
C HIS A 192 -10.36 -1.96 -1.74
N SER A 193 -10.88 -1.87 -2.96
CA SER A 193 -10.68 -0.67 -3.79
C SER A 193 -11.39 0.54 -3.18
N ARG A 194 -10.73 1.69 -3.21
CA ARG A 194 -11.31 2.98 -2.82
C ARG A 194 -12.45 3.35 -3.77
N LYS A 195 -13.58 3.75 -3.20
CA LYS A 195 -14.80 4.03 -3.96
C LYS A 195 -14.63 5.25 -4.87
N VAL A 196 -15.04 5.11 -6.12
CA VAL A 196 -15.12 6.20 -7.10
C VAL A 196 -16.58 6.46 -7.49
N ILE A 197 -16.88 7.66 -8.00
CA ILE A 197 -18.23 8.02 -8.47
C ILE A 197 -18.57 7.25 -9.76
N GLY A 198 -17.59 7.11 -10.65
CA GLY A 198 -17.69 6.34 -11.88
C GLY A 198 -16.32 6.28 -12.56
N LYS A 199 -16.12 5.30 -13.45
CA LYS A 199 -14.94 5.22 -14.31
C LYS A 199 -15.22 5.94 -15.62
N LEU A 200 -14.26 6.73 -16.07
CA LEU A 200 -14.32 7.41 -17.36
C LEU A 200 -13.46 6.67 -18.39
N PRO A 201 -13.81 6.74 -19.69
CA PRO A 201 -12.95 6.21 -20.73
C PRO A 201 -11.65 7.02 -20.78
N PRO A 202 -10.47 6.38 -20.83
CA PRO A 202 -9.21 7.09 -20.87
C PRO A 202 -8.99 7.71 -22.27
N THR A 203 -9.09 9.03 -22.37
CA THR A 203 -8.97 9.76 -23.66
C THR A 203 -7.64 10.48 -23.83
N GLU A 204 -6.92 10.74 -22.74
CA GLU A 204 -5.65 11.46 -22.77
C GLU A 204 -4.47 10.49 -22.90
N PRO A 205 -3.52 10.70 -23.82
CA PRO A 205 -2.31 9.88 -23.90
C PRO A 205 -1.39 10.16 -22.70
N LEU A 206 -0.80 9.10 -22.14
CA LEU A 206 0.32 9.18 -21.22
C LEU A 206 1.60 9.36 -22.04
N ILE A 207 2.16 10.56 -22.00
CA ILE A 207 3.44 10.85 -22.67
C ILE A 207 4.55 10.22 -21.85
N THR A 208 5.23 9.21 -22.40
CA THR A 208 6.29 8.46 -21.72
C THR A 208 7.70 8.97 -22.04
N GLY A 209 7.86 9.76 -23.11
CA GLY A 209 9.14 10.20 -23.64
C GLY A 209 9.89 9.11 -24.41
N GLN A 210 9.32 7.91 -24.52
CA GLN A 210 9.93 6.78 -25.24
C GLN A 210 9.30 6.67 -26.62
N ARG A 211 10.08 6.97 -27.67
CA ARG A 211 9.60 7.01 -29.07
C ARG A 211 8.77 5.78 -29.47
N VAL A 212 9.23 4.59 -29.09
CA VAL A 212 8.54 3.33 -29.44
C VAL A 212 7.19 3.19 -28.74
N ILE A 213 7.10 3.59 -27.47
CA ILE A 213 5.85 3.51 -26.70
C ILE A 213 4.90 4.60 -27.20
N ASP A 214 5.36 5.85 -27.25
CA ASP A 214 4.51 6.98 -27.62
C ASP A 214 3.99 6.92 -29.07
N THR A 215 4.73 6.28 -29.98
CA THR A 215 4.35 6.22 -31.42
C THR A 215 3.64 4.93 -31.80
N LEU A 216 4.15 3.76 -31.39
CA LEU A 216 3.66 2.46 -31.89
C LEU A 216 2.70 1.77 -30.92
N PHE A 217 2.90 1.97 -29.60
CA PHE A 217 2.12 1.30 -28.55
C PHE A 217 1.68 2.31 -27.48
N PRO A 218 0.93 3.37 -27.87
CA PRO A 218 0.60 4.45 -26.97
C PRO A 218 -0.28 3.95 -25.83
N VAL A 219 -0.06 4.54 -24.66
CA VAL A 219 -0.79 4.23 -23.43
C VAL A 219 -1.61 5.45 -23.08
N ALA A 220 -2.88 5.29 -22.71
CA ALA A 220 -3.68 6.39 -22.21
C ALA A 220 -3.52 6.54 -20.68
N LYS A 221 -3.69 7.75 -20.14
CA LYS A 221 -3.77 7.99 -18.70
C LYS A 221 -4.94 7.20 -18.12
N GLY A 222 -4.68 6.41 -17.07
CA GLY A 222 -5.63 5.43 -16.53
C GLY A 222 -5.65 4.08 -17.25
N GLY A 223 -4.85 3.91 -18.31
CA GLY A 223 -4.67 2.63 -19.00
C GLY A 223 -3.77 1.66 -18.24
N THR A 224 -3.86 0.39 -18.61
CA THR A 224 -3.05 -0.69 -18.05
C THR A 224 -2.08 -1.25 -19.09
N VAL A 225 -0.83 -1.46 -18.71
CA VAL A 225 0.22 -1.99 -19.59
C VAL A 225 0.98 -3.10 -18.91
N ALA A 226 1.26 -4.16 -19.65
CA ALA A 226 2.20 -5.20 -19.25
C ALA A 226 3.48 -5.08 -20.08
N VAL A 227 4.64 -5.22 -19.43
CA VAL A 227 5.95 -5.29 -20.10
C VAL A 227 6.54 -6.69 -19.89
N PRO A 228 6.02 -7.71 -20.59
CA PRO A 228 6.56 -9.06 -20.50
C PRO A 228 7.92 -9.15 -21.22
N GLY A 229 8.82 -9.99 -20.70
CA GLY A 229 10.11 -10.22 -21.32
C GLY A 229 11.00 -11.15 -20.52
N PRO A 230 12.00 -11.79 -21.15
CA PRO A 230 12.91 -12.71 -20.48
C PRO A 230 13.77 -11.99 -19.42
N PHE A 231 14.45 -12.76 -18.58
CA PHE A 231 15.37 -12.18 -17.59
C PHE A 231 16.47 -11.36 -18.31
N GLY A 232 16.79 -10.18 -17.79
CA GLY A 232 17.81 -9.29 -18.37
C GLY A 232 17.39 -8.53 -19.63
N SER A 233 16.12 -8.62 -20.07
CA SER A 233 15.64 -7.91 -21.29
C SER A 233 15.42 -6.41 -21.12
N GLY A 234 15.85 -5.80 -20.00
CA GLY A 234 15.68 -4.38 -19.74
C GLY A 234 14.30 -3.96 -19.18
N LYS A 235 13.51 -4.87 -18.59
CA LYS A 235 12.18 -4.54 -18.00
C LYS A 235 12.27 -3.42 -16.96
N THR A 236 13.17 -3.56 -15.99
CA THR A 236 13.42 -2.57 -14.94
C THR A 236 13.93 -1.26 -15.52
N VAL A 237 14.76 -1.31 -16.57
CA VAL A 237 15.22 -0.09 -17.28
C VAL A 237 14.05 0.66 -17.92
N VAL A 238 13.12 -0.06 -18.58
CA VAL A 238 11.90 0.55 -19.15
C VAL A 238 11.06 1.19 -18.06
N GLN A 239 10.84 0.50 -16.94
CA GLN A 239 10.10 1.05 -15.81
C GLN A 239 10.78 2.28 -15.20
N HIS A 240 12.11 2.30 -15.09
CA HIS A 240 12.86 3.47 -14.63
C HIS A 240 12.65 4.68 -15.56
N GLN A 241 12.68 4.46 -16.87
CA GLN A 241 12.39 5.52 -17.83
C GLN A 241 10.95 6.04 -17.70
N LEU A 242 9.98 5.14 -17.50
CA LEU A 242 8.59 5.51 -17.26
C LEU A 242 8.45 6.32 -15.97
N SER A 243 9.05 5.90 -14.86
CA SER A 243 9.03 6.63 -13.59
C SER A 243 9.62 8.03 -13.72
N LYS A 244 10.67 8.18 -14.54
CA LYS A 244 11.37 9.46 -14.71
C LYS A 244 10.64 10.42 -15.64
N TRP A 245 10.19 9.93 -16.79
CA TRP A 245 9.76 10.78 -17.92
C TRP A 245 8.25 10.81 -18.14
N ALA A 246 7.48 9.89 -17.56
CA ALA A 246 6.04 9.88 -17.75
C ALA A 246 5.40 11.16 -17.20
N ASP A 247 4.45 11.73 -17.95
CA ASP A 247 3.60 12.85 -17.50
C ASP A 247 2.56 12.37 -16.46
N SER A 248 3.08 12.01 -15.29
CA SER A 248 2.34 11.67 -14.08
C SER A 248 2.78 12.60 -12.95
N ASP A 249 1.85 12.92 -12.06
CA ASP A 249 2.10 13.82 -10.94
C ASP A 249 2.83 13.10 -9.81
N ILE A 250 2.50 11.83 -9.58
CA ILE A 250 3.08 10.99 -8.51
C ILE A 250 3.40 9.60 -9.07
N VAL A 251 4.52 9.05 -8.60
CA VAL A 251 4.99 7.70 -8.93
C VAL A 251 4.90 6.81 -7.70
N VAL A 252 4.28 5.64 -7.84
CA VAL A 252 4.30 4.60 -6.81
C VAL A 252 5.06 3.40 -7.37
N TYR A 253 6.21 3.10 -6.78
CA TYR A 253 7.05 1.98 -7.23
C TYR A 253 6.95 0.83 -6.25
N VAL A 254 6.52 -0.34 -6.72
CA VAL A 254 6.41 -1.57 -5.92
C VAL A 254 7.42 -2.58 -6.42
N GLY A 255 8.49 -2.75 -5.66
CA GLY A 255 9.45 -3.84 -5.81
C GLY A 255 8.94 -5.11 -5.13
N CYS A 256 8.23 -5.95 -5.86
CA CYS A 256 7.72 -7.25 -5.44
C CYS A 256 8.65 -8.39 -5.87
N GLY A 257 9.44 -8.89 -4.92
CA GLY A 257 10.30 -10.07 -5.09
C GLY A 257 11.55 -9.83 -5.92
N GLU A 258 11.94 -8.58 -6.12
CA GLU A 258 13.14 -8.19 -6.88
C GLU A 258 14.42 -8.24 -6.02
N ARG A 259 15.57 -8.10 -6.67
CA ARG A 259 16.85 -8.20 -5.97
C ARG A 259 17.09 -6.95 -5.13
N GLY A 260 17.68 -7.13 -3.94
CA GLY A 260 18.02 -6.02 -3.06
C GLY A 260 18.90 -4.96 -3.74
N ASN A 261 19.80 -5.38 -4.63
CA ASN A 261 20.65 -4.44 -5.39
C ASN A 261 19.86 -3.55 -6.34
N GLU A 262 18.82 -4.06 -6.99
CA GLU A 262 17.96 -3.27 -7.90
C GLU A 262 17.17 -2.23 -7.10
N MET A 263 16.66 -2.62 -5.92
CA MET A 263 16.00 -1.67 -5.02
C MET A 263 16.97 -0.62 -4.49
N THR A 264 18.19 -1.00 -4.11
CA THR A 264 19.22 -0.05 -3.67
C THR A 264 19.61 0.91 -4.78
N GLU A 265 19.74 0.44 -6.02
CA GLU A 265 20.03 1.28 -7.19
C GLU A 265 18.95 2.34 -7.39
N ILE A 266 17.67 1.99 -7.22
CA ILE A 266 16.58 2.97 -7.25
C ILE A 266 16.75 4.02 -6.15
N LEU A 267 17.04 3.59 -4.92
CA LEU A 267 17.20 4.47 -3.77
C LEU A 267 18.38 5.43 -3.91
N THR A 268 19.48 5.01 -4.54
CA THR A 268 20.63 5.88 -4.78
C THR A 268 20.40 6.81 -5.98
N THR A 269 19.71 6.33 -7.01
CA THR A 269 19.60 7.06 -8.28
C THR A 269 18.47 8.09 -8.25
N PHE A 270 17.32 7.78 -7.63
CA PHE A 270 16.14 8.66 -7.66
C PHE A 270 16.35 10.04 -7.00
N PRO A 271 17.14 10.17 -5.91
CA PRO A 271 17.49 11.48 -5.37
C PRO A 271 18.37 12.32 -6.30
N GLU A 272 19.20 11.69 -7.12
CA GLU A 272 20.09 12.36 -8.08
C GLU A 272 19.37 12.75 -9.38
N LEU A 273 18.31 12.02 -9.72
CA LEU A 273 17.51 12.26 -10.91
C LEU A 273 16.56 13.43 -10.69
N LEU A 274 16.80 14.52 -11.41
CA LEU A 274 15.89 15.65 -11.47
C LEU A 274 14.74 15.35 -12.43
N ASP A 275 13.52 15.64 -11.99
CA ASP A 275 12.33 15.67 -12.84
C ASP A 275 12.49 16.80 -13.88
N PRO A 276 12.40 16.49 -15.18
CA PRO A 276 12.52 17.48 -16.25
C PRO A 276 11.48 18.61 -16.17
N LYS A 277 10.30 18.35 -15.58
CA LYS A 277 9.19 19.31 -15.52
C LYS A 277 9.39 20.31 -14.39
N SER A 278 9.84 19.84 -13.23
CA SER A 278 9.93 20.63 -12.01
C SER A 278 11.35 21.04 -11.60
N GLY A 279 12.37 20.36 -12.13
CA GLY A 279 13.77 20.56 -11.74
C GLY A 279 14.10 20.08 -10.31
N LYS A 280 13.18 19.38 -9.65
CA LYS A 280 13.34 18.82 -8.30
C LYS A 280 13.66 17.32 -8.35
N PRO A 281 14.25 16.74 -7.30
CA PRO A 281 14.51 15.31 -7.22
C PRO A 281 13.24 14.48 -7.44
N LEU A 282 13.34 13.39 -8.22
CA LEU A 282 12.23 12.50 -8.52
C LEU A 282 11.63 11.88 -7.24
N MET A 283 12.45 11.72 -6.19
CA MET A 283 12.04 11.24 -4.88
C MET A 283 10.92 12.10 -4.26
N GLU A 284 10.85 13.40 -4.52
CA GLU A 284 9.83 14.31 -3.96
C GLU A 284 8.40 14.05 -4.46
N ARG A 285 8.24 13.23 -5.49
CA ARG A 285 6.93 12.77 -5.98
C ARG A 285 6.79 11.26 -6.03
N THR A 286 7.68 10.53 -5.34
CA THR A 286 7.71 9.07 -5.38
C THR A 286 7.42 8.46 -4.02
N VAL A 287 6.65 7.37 -4.02
CA VAL A 287 6.53 6.42 -2.89
C VAL A 287 7.12 5.09 -3.32
N LEU A 288 7.99 4.52 -2.49
CA LEU A 288 8.63 3.25 -2.80
C LEU A 288 8.22 2.17 -1.79
N ILE A 289 7.73 1.05 -2.29
CA ILE A 289 7.43 -0.15 -1.51
C ILE A 289 8.41 -1.23 -1.92
N ALA A 290 9.28 -1.63 -1.01
CA ALA A 290 10.31 -2.62 -1.22
C ALA A 290 9.98 -3.91 -0.48
N ASN A 291 9.73 -4.98 -1.25
CA ASN A 291 9.69 -6.34 -0.75
C ASN A 291 10.67 -7.20 -1.54
N THR A 292 11.91 -7.31 -1.07
CA THR A 292 12.98 -8.02 -1.78
C THR A 292 12.75 -9.53 -1.87
N SER A 293 13.48 -10.22 -2.75
CA SER A 293 13.34 -11.67 -2.97
C SER A 293 13.61 -12.52 -1.71
N ASN A 294 14.45 -12.02 -0.79
CA ASN A 294 14.78 -12.67 0.49
C ASN A 294 13.84 -12.29 1.65
N MET A 295 12.88 -11.38 1.42
CA MET A 295 11.82 -11.10 2.39
C MET A 295 10.70 -12.17 2.31
N PRO A 296 9.87 -12.28 3.36
CA PRO A 296 8.79 -13.26 3.43
C PRO A 296 7.88 -13.26 2.20
N VAL A 297 7.54 -14.46 1.73
CA VAL A 297 6.77 -14.67 0.49
C VAL A 297 5.38 -14.04 0.58
N ALA A 298 4.73 -14.17 1.73
CA ALA A 298 3.42 -13.59 1.99
C ALA A 298 3.40 -12.05 1.89
N ALA A 299 4.50 -11.39 2.24
CA ALA A 299 4.60 -9.93 2.20
C ALA A 299 4.69 -9.39 0.75
N ARG A 300 5.00 -10.25 -0.24
CA ARG A 300 4.95 -9.90 -1.68
C ARG A 300 3.53 -9.61 -2.15
N GLU A 301 2.55 -10.37 -1.68
CA GLU A 301 1.15 -10.07 -2.00
C GLU A 301 0.71 -8.77 -1.32
N ALA A 302 1.10 -8.58 -0.05
CA ALA A 302 0.77 -7.36 0.69
C ALA A 302 1.35 -6.10 0.02
N SER A 303 2.59 -6.16 -0.50
CA SER A 303 3.23 -4.99 -1.14
C SER A 303 2.47 -4.48 -2.36
N ILE A 304 1.92 -5.39 -3.18
CA ILE A 304 1.10 -5.04 -4.35
C ILE A 304 -0.18 -4.31 -3.90
N TYR A 305 -0.88 -4.85 -2.91
CA TYR A 305 -2.12 -4.24 -2.39
C TYR A 305 -1.88 -2.91 -1.67
N THR A 306 -0.77 -2.79 -0.93
CA THR A 306 -0.32 -1.55 -0.29
C THR A 306 -0.06 -0.48 -1.35
N GLY A 307 0.69 -0.80 -2.41
CA GLY A 307 1.02 0.15 -3.48
C GLY A 307 -0.20 0.65 -4.24
N ILE A 308 -1.10 -0.23 -4.67
CA ILE A 308 -2.32 0.21 -5.38
C ILE A 308 -3.23 1.04 -4.46
N SER A 309 -3.27 0.76 -3.15
CA SER A 309 -4.11 1.53 -2.22
C SER A 309 -3.56 2.94 -1.98
N ILE A 310 -2.24 3.11 -1.95
CA ILE A 310 -1.59 4.42 -1.92
C ILE A 310 -1.81 5.16 -3.26
N ALA A 311 -1.73 4.46 -4.39
CA ALA A 311 -2.01 5.05 -5.70
C ALA A 311 -3.46 5.54 -5.80
N GLU A 312 -4.43 4.73 -5.38
CA GLU A 312 -5.85 5.14 -5.34
C GLU A 312 -6.07 6.34 -4.42
N TYR A 313 -5.34 6.43 -3.30
CA TYR A 313 -5.47 7.55 -2.37
C TYR A 313 -5.08 8.89 -3.01
N TYR A 314 -3.96 8.93 -3.72
CA TYR A 314 -3.55 10.16 -4.43
C TYR A 314 -4.39 10.42 -5.67
N ARG A 315 -4.87 9.38 -6.36
CA ARG A 315 -5.85 9.52 -7.45
C ARG A 315 -7.12 10.22 -6.95
N ASP A 316 -7.63 9.85 -5.78
CA ASP A 316 -8.83 10.46 -5.20
C ASP A 316 -8.66 11.98 -4.94
N MET A 317 -7.43 12.48 -4.82
CA MET A 317 -7.12 13.92 -4.72
C MET A 317 -7.13 14.65 -6.07
N GLY A 318 -7.27 13.92 -7.18
CA GLY A 318 -7.22 14.46 -8.54
C GLY A 318 -5.84 14.41 -9.21
N TYR A 319 -4.88 13.66 -8.66
CA TYR A 319 -3.56 13.49 -9.26
C TYR A 319 -3.50 12.33 -10.26
N ASN A 320 -2.67 12.47 -11.29
CA ASN A 320 -2.35 11.39 -12.22
C ASN A 320 -1.22 10.53 -11.64
N ILE A 321 -1.49 9.24 -11.43
CA ILE A 321 -0.57 8.34 -10.75
C ILE A 321 -0.02 7.30 -11.72
N ALA A 322 1.30 7.11 -11.70
CA ALA A 322 1.94 5.97 -12.35
C ALA A 322 2.33 4.92 -11.28
N LEU A 323 1.69 3.75 -11.30
CA LEU A 323 2.03 2.62 -10.44
C LEU A 323 2.89 1.62 -11.23
N MET A 324 4.11 1.37 -10.78
CA MET A 324 4.98 0.33 -11.32
C MET A 324 5.00 -0.86 -10.36
N ALA A 325 4.71 -2.05 -10.87
CA ALA A 325 4.79 -3.29 -10.12
C ALA A 325 5.85 -4.23 -10.73
N ASP A 326 7.03 -4.26 -10.13
CA ASP A 326 8.17 -5.10 -10.55
C ASP A 326 8.43 -6.15 -9.46
N SER A 327 8.04 -7.41 -9.58
CA SER A 327 7.29 -8.00 -10.69
C SER A 327 6.05 -8.75 -10.24
N THR A 328 5.00 -8.66 -11.07
CA THR A 328 3.74 -9.39 -10.84
C THR A 328 3.90 -10.91 -10.96
N SER A 329 4.92 -11.40 -11.66
CA SER A 329 5.27 -12.82 -11.70
C SER A 329 5.67 -13.35 -10.32
N ARG A 330 6.46 -12.60 -9.54
CA ARG A 330 6.86 -12.99 -8.18
C ARG A 330 5.69 -12.98 -7.20
N TRP A 331 4.70 -12.11 -7.44
CA TRP A 331 3.44 -12.16 -6.73
C TRP A 331 2.64 -13.42 -7.08
N ALA A 332 2.51 -13.79 -8.36
CA ALA A 332 1.85 -15.02 -8.76
C ALA A 332 2.54 -16.28 -8.18
N GLU A 333 3.87 -16.31 -8.14
CA GLU A 333 4.64 -17.37 -7.47
C GLU A 333 4.35 -17.44 -5.97
N ALA A 334 4.19 -16.29 -5.30
CA ALA A 334 3.81 -16.25 -3.90
C ALA A 334 2.42 -16.88 -3.68
N LEU A 335 1.45 -16.55 -4.55
CA LEU A 335 0.11 -17.16 -4.50
C LEU A 335 0.16 -18.68 -4.75
N ARG A 336 1.03 -19.15 -5.65
CA ARG A 336 1.27 -20.57 -5.88
C ARG A 336 1.83 -21.28 -4.64
N GLU A 337 2.82 -20.67 -4.00
CA GLU A 337 3.41 -21.25 -2.79
C GLU A 337 2.37 -21.33 -1.65
N ILE A 338 1.60 -20.27 -1.42
CA ILE A 338 0.56 -20.23 -0.40
C ILE A 338 -0.52 -21.29 -0.68
N SER A 339 -1.03 -21.35 -1.92
CA SER A 339 -2.04 -22.34 -2.33
C SER A 339 -1.55 -23.79 -2.14
N GLY A 340 -0.29 -24.06 -2.49
CA GLY A 340 0.33 -25.37 -2.26
C GLY A 340 0.43 -25.74 -0.78
N ARG A 341 0.73 -24.77 0.10
CA ARG A 341 0.75 -24.98 1.58
C ARG A 341 -0.64 -25.18 2.17
N LEU A 342 -1.67 -24.64 1.51
CA LEU A 342 -3.07 -24.83 1.89
C LEU A 342 -3.65 -26.17 1.43
N GLU A 343 -2.87 -26.95 0.66
CA GLU A 343 -3.27 -28.22 0.04
C GLU A 343 -4.48 -28.04 -0.90
N GLU A 344 -4.56 -26.88 -1.56
CA GLU A 344 -5.57 -26.63 -2.58
C GLU A 344 -5.22 -27.37 -3.87
N MET A 345 -6.25 -27.70 -4.66
CA MET A 345 -6.03 -28.30 -5.97
C MET A 345 -5.35 -27.29 -6.91
N PRO A 346 -4.16 -27.62 -7.45
CA PRO A 346 -3.47 -26.73 -8.36
C PRO A 346 -4.20 -26.65 -9.71
N GLY A 347 -4.16 -25.47 -10.31
CA GLY A 347 -4.48 -25.26 -11.73
C GLY A 347 -3.24 -25.49 -12.61
N GLU A 348 -3.20 -24.79 -13.74
CA GLU A 348 -2.07 -24.85 -14.68
C GLU A 348 -0.76 -24.41 -14.01
N GLU A 349 0.33 -25.11 -14.31
CA GLU A 349 1.69 -24.84 -13.81
C GLU A 349 1.82 -24.73 -12.27
N GLY A 350 0.86 -25.32 -11.55
CA GLY A 350 0.77 -25.29 -10.10
C GLY A 350 0.11 -24.05 -9.52
N TYR A 351 -0.28 -23.06 -10.33
CA TYR A 351 -0.93 -21.84 -9.83
C TYR A 351 -2.33 -22.11 -9.29
N PRO A 352 -2.83 -21.33 -8.32
CA PRO A 352 -4.20 -21.46 -7.85
C PRO A 352 -5.21 -21.13 -8.96
N ALA A 353 -6.36 -21.81 -8.96
CA ALA A 353 -7.44 -21.55 -9.90
C ALA A 353 -7.96 -20.09 -9.86
N TYR A 354 -7.76 -19.38 -8.75
CA TYR A 354 -8.15 -17.99 -8.57
C TYR A 354 -7.12 -16.95 -9.06
N LEU A 355 -5.99 -17.36 -9.65
CA LEU A 355 -4.95 -16.44 -10.11
C LEU A 355 -5.49 -15.39 -11.09
N GLY A 356 -6.24 -15.83 -12.11
CA GLY A 356 -6.82 -14.93 -13.11
C GLY A 356 -7.72 -13.87 -12.48
N ARG A 357 -8.60 -14.28 -11.53
CA ARG A 357 -9.46 -13.35 -10.78
C ARG A 357 -8.65 -12.32 -10.00
N ARG A 358 -7.59 -12.73 -9.30
CA ARG A 358 -6.74 -11.82 -8.51
C ARG A 358 -6.03 -10.78 -9.37
N LEU A 359 -5.50 -11.21 -10.52
CA LEU A 359 -4.87 -10.30 -11.47
C LEU A 359 -5.88 -9.32 -12.06
N SER A 360 -7.07 -9.79 -12.46
CA SER A 360 -8.14 -8.92 -12.95
C SER A 360 -8.59 -7.90 -11.90
N GLU A 361 -8.80 -8.32 -10.65
CA GLU A 361 -9.14 -7.42 -9.54
C GLU A 361 -8.08 -6.35 -9.31
N PHE A 362 -6.80 -6.68 -9.47
CA PHE A 362 -5.71 -5.72 -9.34
C PHE A 362 -5.68 -4.73 -10.51
N TYR A 363 -5.70 -5.22 -11.75
CA TYR A 363 -5.61 -4.36 -12.94
C TYR A 363 -6.85 -3.49 -13.11
N GLU A 364 -8.04 -3.98 -12.75
CA GLU A 364 -9.29 -3.20 -12.77
C GLU A 364 -9.37 -2.13 -11.68
N ARG A 365 -8.41 -2.02 -10.75
CA ARG A 365 -8.33 -0.86 -9.86
C ARG A 365 -7.75 0.37 -10.56
N SER A 366 -7.05 0.16 -11.69
CA SER A 366 -6.63 1.25 -12.55
C SER A 366 -7.80 1.77 -13.40
N GLY A 367 -7.68 3.04 -13.82
CA GLY A 367 -8.71 3.75 -14.57
C GLY A 367 -8.59 5.25 -14.42
N PHE A 368 -9.33 5.98 -15.26
CA PHE A 368 -9.51 7.42 -15.20
C PHE A 368 -10.78 7.79 -14.44
#